data_AF-A0A6A6J8X8-F1
#
_entry.id   AF-A0A6A6J8X8-F1
#
_cell.length_a   1.000
_cell.length_b   1.000
_cell.length_c   1.000
_cell.angle_alpha   90.00
_cell.angle_beta   90.00
_cell.angle_gamma   90.00
#
_symmetry.space_group_name_H-M   'P 1'
#
loop_
_entity.id
_entity.type
_entity.pdbx_description
1 polymer ?
#
loop_
_entity_poly.entity_id
_entity_poly.type
_entity_poly.pdbx_seq_one_letter_code
_entity_poly.pdbx_strand_id
1 'polypeptide(L)'
;MRFSLILAFLSAAMVFGQRYEVCTREVAKTDECLEVINANACYNKLQFRNNQTLSCINGANDNERAIKACKCCTCVGPRMCEFVTKQRITC
;
A
#
# COMPACT_ATOMS: atom_id res chain seq x y z
N MET A 1 -23.10 -43.37 11.11
CA MET A 1 -22.97 -41.92 10.80
C MET A 1 -21.93 -41.30 11.73
N ARG A 2 -20.68 -41.06 11.30
CA ARG A 2 -19.62 -40.46 12.14
C ARG A 2 -18.61 -39.52 11.43
N PHE A 3 -18.69 -39.34 10.10
CA PHE A 3 -17.73 -38.53 9.35
C PHE A 3 -18.18 -37.07 9.08
N SER A 4 -19.46 -36.75 9.25
CA SER A 4 -20.03 -35.44 8.84
C SER A 4 -19.60 -34.23 9.67
N LEU A 5 -18.96 -34.42 10.83
CA LEU A 5 -18.60 -33.32 11.74
C LEU A 5 -17.24 -32.67 11.47
N ILE A 6 -16.36 -33.31 10.67
CA ILE A 6 -15.00 -32.80 10.43
C ILE A 6 -14.98 -31.73 9.33
N LEU A 7 -15.92 -31.79 8.37
CA LEU A 7 -15.93 -30.91 7.20
C LEU A 7 -16.37 -29.45 7.50
N ALA A 8 -16.88 -29.17 8.70
CA ALA A 8 -17.42 -27.86 9.07
C ALA A 8 -16.36 -26.79 9.44
N PHE A 9 -15.08 -27.18 9.56
CA PHE A 9 -14.01 -26.30 10.07
C PHE A 9 -13.15 -25.60 8.99
N LEU A 10 -13.46 -25.77 7.70
CA LEU A 10 -12.58 -25.37 6.58
C LEU A 10 -13.01 -24.10 5.81
N SER A 11 -13.97 -23.34 6.33
CA SER A 11 -14.53 -22.12 5.70
C SER A 11 -14.16 -20.82 6.43
N ALA A 12 -12.88 -20.65 6.78
CA ALA A 12 -12.31 -19.42 7.33
C ALA A 12 -11.23 -18.80 6.42
N ALA A 13 -11.49 -18.79 5.10
CA ALA A 13 -10.66 -18.07 4.14
C ALA A 13 -10.78 -16.56 4.39
N MET A 14 -9.78 -15.98 5.06
CA MET A 14 -9.77 -14.55 5.38
C MET A 14 -9.78 -13.72 4.09
N VAL A 15 -10.85 -12.95 3.88
CA VAL A 15 -10.87 -11.92 2.85
C VAL A 15 -9.92 -10.81 3.28
N PHE A 16 -8.67 -10.91 2.84
CA PHE A 16 -7.71 -9.80 2.85
C PHE A 16 -8.17 -8.76 1.83
N GLY A 17 -9.19 -7.97 2.20
CA GLY A 17 -9.52 -6.74 1.50
C GLY A 17 -8.28 -5.86 1.38
N GLN A 18 -8.11 -5.21 0.22
CA GLN A 18 -6.97 -4.35 -0.02
C GLN A 18 -6.97 -3.21 1.01
N ARG A 19 -5.90 -3.10 1.81
CA ARG A 19 -5.76 -2.08 2.87
C ARG A 19 -5.50 -0.66 2.35
N TYR A 20 -5.70 -0.44 1.07
CA TYR A 20 -5.39 0.80 0.39
C TYR A 20 -6.56 1.15 -0.54
N GLU A 21 -6.85 2.43 -0.68
CA GLU A 21 -7.95 2.90 -1.51
C GLU A 21 -7.70 2.52 -2.99
N VAL A 22 -8.78 2.23 -3.72
CA VAL A 22 -8.70 2.05 -5.18
C VAL A 22 -8.63 3.44 -5.81
N CYS A 23 -7.52 3.74 -6.48
CA CYS A 23 -7.31 5.04 -7.09
C CYS A 23 -8.40 5.39 -8.10
N THR A 24 -9.17 6.43 -7.80
CA THR A 24 -10.09 7.04 -8.76
C THR A 24 -9.36 8.11 -9.58
N ARG A 25 -9.99 8.62 -10.64
CA ARG A 25 -9.39 9.66 -11.51
C ARG A 25 -9.31 11.02 -10.80
N GLU A 26 -10.02 11.16 -9.68
CA GLU A 26 -10.06 12.32 -8.81
C GLU A 26 -8.92 12.23 -7.79
N VAL A 27 -8.74 11.08 -7.14
CA VAL A 27 -7.60 10.79 -6.25
C VAL A 27 -6.28 10.90 -7.00
N ALA A 28 -6.19 10.36 -8.23
CA ALA A 28 -5.01 10.47 -9.09
C ALA A 28 -4.56 11.91 -9.42
N LYS A 29 -5.41 12.91 -9.18
CA LYS A 29 -5.16 14.33 -9.48
C LYS A 29 -4.86 15.17 -8.24
N THR A 30 -4.91 14.61 -7.02
CA THR A 30 -4.52 15.40 -5.83
C THR A 30 -3.00 15.56 -5.79
N ASP A 31 -2.54 16.69 -5.24
CA ASP A 31 -1.11 16.95 -5.08
C ASP A 31 -0.42 15.85 -4.24
N GLU A 32 -1.12 15.30 -3.24
CA GLU A 32 -0.67 14.15 -2.45
C GLU A 32 -0.24 12.97 -3.34
N CYS A 33 -1.00 12.66 -4.39
CA CYS A 33 -0.67 11.54 -5.28
C CYS A 33 0.35 11.92 -6.36
N LEU A 34 0.41 13.18 -6.79
CA LEU A 34 1.49 13.69 -7.64
C LEU A 34 2.86 13.65 -6.94
N GLU A 35 2.89 13.91 -5.63
CA GLU A 35 4.08 13.76 -4.78
C GLU A 35 4.54 12.29 -4.73
N VAL A 36 3.64 11.33 -4.50
CA VAL A 36 3.98 9.90 -4.44
C VAL A 36 4.33 9.32 -5.83
N ILE A 37 3.75 9.84 -6.92
CA ILE A 37 4.14 9.47 -8.29
C ILE A 37 5.61 9.85 -8.56
N ASN A 38 6.05 11.03 -8.13
CA ASN A 38 7.46 11.40 -8.20
C ASN A 38 8.34 10.53 -7.28
N ALA A 39 7.85 10.15 -6.09
CA ALA A 39 8.55 9.21 -5.22
C ALA A 39 8.76 7.82 -5.85
N ASN A 40 7.96 7.40 -6.84
CA ASN A 40 8.18 6.16 -7.60
C ASN A 40 9.49 6.21 -8.43
N ALA A 41 9.83 7.37 -8.99
CA ALA A 41 11.11 7.57 -9.65
C ALA A 41 12.29 7.54 -8.65
N CYS A 42 12.08 8.00 -7.42
CA CYS A 42 13.03 7.89 -6.32
C CYS A 42 13.22 6.43 -5.88
N TYR A 43 12.13 5.67 -5.70
CA TYR A 43 12.13 4.23 -5.40
C TYR A 43 12.93 3.42 -6.43
N ASN A 44 12.72 3.69 -7.74
CA ASN A 44 13.46 3.03 -8.81
C ASN A 44 14.97 3.33 -8.79
N LYS A 45 15.38 4.54 -8.35
CA LYS A 45 16.80 4.90 -8.15
C LYS A 45 17.41 4.27 -6.89
N LEU A 46 16.63 4.13 -5.81
CA LEU A 46 17.09 3.61 -4.51
C LEU A 46 16.88 2.09 -4.31
N GLN A 47 16.28 1.40 -5.28
CA GLN A 47 16.09 -0.06 -5.33
C GLN A 47 15.55 -0.69 -4.02
N PHE A 48 14.45 -0.16 -3.48
CA PHE A 48 13.84 -0.63 -2.22
C PHE A 48 14.75 -0.69 -0.99
N ARG A 49 15.82 0.14 -0.90
CA ARG A 49 16.66 0.23 0.31
C ARG A 49 15.91 0.91 1.48
N ASN A 50 15.03 0.13 2.09
CA ASN A 50 14.30 0.39 3.33
C ASN A 50 13.39 1.64 3.25
N ASN A 51 13.04 2.20 4.41
CA ASN A 51 12.10 3.31 4.57
C ASN A 51 12.61 4.65 3.99
N GLN A 52 13.81 4.72 3.42
CA GLN A 52 14.28 5.91 2.68
C GLN A 52 13.32 6.32 1.57
N THR A 53 12.55 5.37 1.02
CA THR A 53 11.46 5.65 0.06
C THR A 53 10.42 6.64 0.61
N LEU A 54 10.14 6.67 1.92
CA LEU A 54 9.25 7.66 2.52
C LEU A 54 9.86 9.07 2.51
N SER A 55 11.18 9.22 2.68
CA SER A 55 11.84 10.53 2.56
C SER A 55 11.81 11.13 1.15
N CYS A 56 11.45 10.34 0.13
CA CYS A 56 11.15 10.83 -1.21
C CYS A 56 9.74 11.43 -1.36
N ILE A 57 8.89 11.30 -0.33
CA ILE A 57 7.52 11.83 -0.28
C ILE A 57 7.53 13.09 0.58
N ASN A 58 6.86 14.15 0.11
CA ASN A 58 6.69 15.37 0.88
C ASN A 58 5.82 15.12 2.12
N GLY A 59 6.26 15.67 3.25
CA GLY A 59 5.54 15.63 4.51
C GLY A 59 6.47 15.99 5.67
N ALA A 60 5.90 16.48 6.76
CA ALA A 60 6.63 16.92 7.94
C ALA A 60 7.25 15.76 8.73
N ASN A 61 6.72 14.55 8.59
CA ASN A 61 7.18 13.34 9.28
C ASN A 61 6.80 12.06 8.51
N ASP A 62 7.37 10.92 8.91
CA ASP A 62 7.18 9.65 8.22
C ASP A 62 5.77 9.06 8.35
N ASN A 63 4.96 9.49 9.32
CA ASN A 63 3.55 9.09 9.44
C ASN A 63 2.68 9.79 8.38
N GLU A 64 2.89 11.08 8.13
CA GLU A 64 2.22 11.79 7.02
C GLU A 64 2.60 11.19 5.66
N ARG A 65 3.90 10.90 5.46
CA ARG A 65 4.43 10.25 4.25
C ARG A 65 3.84 8.85 4.05
N ALA A 66 3.71 8.08 5.13
CA ALA A 66 3.06 6.78 5.14
C ALA A 66 1.58 6.87 4.69
N ILE A 67 0.81 7.81 5.25
CA ILE A 67 -0.61 8.01 4.88
C ILE A 67 -0.74 8.34 3.38
N LYS A 68 0.09 9.27 2.86
CA LYS A 68 0.12 9.56 1.41
C LYS A 68 0.49 8.33 0.58
N ALA A 69 1.52 7.57 1.00
CA ALA A 69 1.94 6.35 0.32
C ALA A 69 0.83 5.28 0.26
N CYS A 70 0.07 5.10 1.36
CA CYS A 70 -1.08 4.21 1.43
C CYS A 70 -2.20 4.64 0.47
N LYS A 71 -2.66 5.89 0.60
CA LYS A 71 -3.76 6.50 -0.18
C LYS A 71 -3.51 6.43 -1.69
N CYS A 72 -2.27 6.70 -2.10
CA CYS A 72 -1.90 6.85 -3.51
C CYS A 72 -1.24 5.61 -4.13
N CYS A 73 -1.05 4.50 -3.39
CA CYS A 73 -0.27 3.36 -3.90
C CYS A 73 -0.81 2.81 -5.22
N THR A 74 -2.14 2.75 -5.34
CA THR A 74 -2.86 2.25 -6.54
C THR A 74 -2.81 3.23 -7.71
N CYS A 75 -2.67 4.53 -7.46
CA CYS A 75 -2.45 5.55 -8.50
C CYS A 75 -1.06 5.44 -9.12
N VAL A 76 -0.08 5.06 -8.29
CA VAL A 76 1.35 5.03 -8.61
C VAL A 76 1.76 3.70 -9.26
N GLY A 77 1.03 2.63 -8.94
CA GLY A 77 1.19 1.29 -9.51
C GLY A 77 1.58 0.23 -8.49
N PRO A 78 1.53 -1.07 -8.86
CA PRO A 78 1.62 -2.19 -7.93
C PRO A 78 2.91 -2.20 -7.09
N ARG A 79 4.00 -1.61 -7.59
CA ARG A 79 5.26 -1.48 -6.85
C ARG A 79 5.16 -0.60 -5.60
N MET A 80 4.35 0.45 -5.60
CA MET A 80 4.13 1.27 -4.39
C MET A 80 3.26 0.51 -3.37
N CYS A 81 2.26 -0.24 -3.85
CA CYS A 81 1.45 -1.12 -2.98
C CYS A 81 2.27 -2.28 -2.39
N GLU A 82 3.20 -2.85 -3.16
CA GLU A 82 4.21 -3.80 -2.64
C GLU A 82 5.08 -3.16 -1.56
N PHE A 83 5.52 -1.91 -1.73
CA PHE A 83 6.36 -1.20 -0.77
C PHE A 83 5.66 -1.02 0.58
N VAL A 84 4.45 -0.42 0.60
CA VAL A 84 3.72 -0.19 1.86
C VAL A 84 3.39 -1.51 2.57
N THR A 85 3.05 -2.56 1.81
CA THR A 85 2.80 -3.91 2.33
C THR A 85 4.06 -4.54 2.95
N LYS A 86 5.20 -4.48 2.25
CA LYS A 86 6.47 -5.10 2.70
C LYS A 86 7.04 -4.41 3.94
N GLN A 87 6.97 -3.08 3.99
CA GLN A 87 7.42 -2.31 5.17
C GLN A 87 6.40 -2.31 6.32
N ARG A 88 5.25 -3.00 6.16
CA ARG A 88 4.15 -3.07 7.15
C ARG A 88 3.66 -1.69 7.59
N ILE A 89 3.60 -0.75 6.64
CA ILE A 89 3.07 0.58 6.89
C ILE A 89 1.58 0.45 7.24
N THR A 90 1.13 1.19 8.25
CA THR A 90 -0.28 1.23 8.65
C THR A 90 -1.08 1.99 7.60
N CYS A 91 -1.71 1.21 6.74
CA CYS A 91 -2.88 1.57 5.95
C CYS A 91 -4.07 0.83 6.58
#